data_AF-A0A2V5QJ95-F1
#
_entry.id   AF-A0A2V5QJ95-F1
#
_cell.length_a   1.000
_cell.length_b   1.000
_cell.length_c   1.000
_cell.angle_alpha   90.00
_cell.angle_beta   90.00
_cell.angle_gamma   90.00
#
_symmetry.space_group_name_H-M   'P 1'
#
loop_
_entity.id
_entity.type
_entity.pdbx_description
1 polymer ?
#
loop_
_entity_poly.entity_id
_entity_poly.type
_entity_poly.pdbx_seq_one_letter_code
_entity_poly.pdbx_strand_id
1 'polypeptide(L)' 'EGEVTIELDDHRQLTYRAGQAFVGAVQTWHNAFNRGTIPAKVLVVFVGQEGQPGTIFP' A
#
# COMPACT_ATOMS: atom_id res chain seq x y z
N GLU A 1 -2.69 -11.02 9.20
CA GLU A 1 -3.32 -10.64 10.49
C GLU A 1 -3.39 -9.12 10.53
N GLY A 2 -4.41 -8.55 11.19
CA GLY A 2 -4.66 -7.11 11.22
C GLY A 2 -5.32 -6.57 9.95
N GLU A 3 -5.41 -5.24 9.87
CA GLU A 3 -5.95 -4.50 8.74
C GLU A 3 -5.01 -3.37 8.33
N VAL A 4 -5.04 -3.02 7.04
CA VAL A 4 -4.26 -1.92 6.48
C VAL A 4 -5.21 -0.97 5.76
N THR A 5 -5.12 0.31 6.06
CA THR A 5 -5.79 1.36 5.29
C THR A 5 -4.82 1.95 4.29
N ILE A 6 -5.15 1.86 3.01
CA ILE A 6 -4.44 2.54 1.93
C ILE A 6 -5.13 3.88 1.69
N GLU A 7 -4.37 4.97 1.78
CA GLU A 7 -4.81 6.31 1.41
C GLU A 7 -4.19 6.67 0.07
N LEU A 8 -5.03 7.00 -0.91
CA LEU A 8 -4.63 7.41 -2.26
C LEU A 8 -4.48 8.94 -2.33
N ASP A 9 -3.77 9.43 -3.34
CA ASP A 9 -3.61 10.86 -3.63
C ASP A 9 -4.93 11.61 -3.89
N ASP A 10 -5.98 10.92 -4.33
CA ASP A 10 -7.34 11.44 -4.46
C ASP A 10 -8.16 11.41 -3.15
N HIS A 11 -7.49 11.20 -2.02
CA HIS A 11 -8.06 11.11 -0.67
C HIS A 11 -8.99 9.91 -0.42
N ARG A 12 -9.14 8.99 -1.37
CA ARG A 12 -9.86 7.75 -1.10
C ARG A 12 -9.11 6.89 -0.11
N GLN A 13 -9.86 6.25 0.77
CA GLN A 13 -9.36 5.33 1.77
C GLN A 13 -9.94 3.94 1.54
N LEU A 14 -9.07 2.96 1.44
CA LEU A 14 -9.43 1.57 1.18
C LEU A 14 -8.84 0.68 2.27
N THR A 15 -9.70 -0.02 3.01
CA THR A 15 -9.27 -0.92 4.09
C THR A 15 -9.24 -2.36 3.61
N TYR A 16 -8.10 -3.01 3.82
CA TYR A 16 -7.85 -4.41 3.46
C TYR A 16 -7.58 -5.24 4.73
N ARG A 17 -8.15 -6.44 4.76
CA ARG A 17 -7.94 -7.46 5.80
C ARG A 17 -7.03 -8.57 5.29
N ALA A 18 -6.60 -9.43 6.20
CA ALA A 18 -5.81 -10.62 5.85
C ALA A 18 -6.48 -11.43 4.72
N GLY A 19 -5.70 -11.78 3.70
CA GLY A 19 -6.16 -12.50 2.52
C GLY A 19 -6.63 -11.61 1.37
N GLN A 20 -6.80 -10.30 1.57
CA GLN A 20 -7.09 -9.34 0.50
C GLN A 20 -5.79 -8.73 -0.03
N ALA A 21 -5.76 -8.41 -1.32
CA ALA A 21 -4.61 -7.82 -1.99
C ALA A 21 -4.96 -6.42 -2.53
N PHE A 22 -3.96 -5.54 -2.47
CA PHE A 22 -3.94 -4.26 -3.17
C PHE A 22 -2.84 -4.34 -4.23
N VAL A 23 -3.18 -3.98 -5.47
CA VAL A 23 -2.20 -3.80 -6.54
C VAL A 23 -2.14 -2.31 -6.81
N GLY A 24 -1.00 -1.69 -6.49
CA GLY A 24 -0.76 -0.29 -6.79
C GLY A 24 -0.82 -0.06 -8.30
N ALA A 25 -1.61 0.91 -8.74
CA ALA A 25 -1.56 1.39 -10.11
C ALA A 25 -0.24 2.15 -10.34
N VAL A 26 0.34 2.00 -11.53
CA VAL A 26 1.53 2.76 -11.93
C VAL A 26 1.20 4.25 -11.88
N GLN A 27 2.07 5.04 -11.26
CA GLN A 27 1.93 6.49 -11.06
C GLN A 27 0.80 6.95 -10.09
N THR A 28 0.26 6.07 -9.25
CA THR A 28 -0.64 6.50 -8.16
C THR A 28 0.09 6.54 -6.83
N TRP A 29 0.13 7.72 -6.21
CA TRP A 29 0.70 7.87 -4.88
C TRP A 29 -0.24 7.26 -3.85
N HIS A 30 0.33 6.53 -2.90
CA HIS A 30 -0.43 5.94 -1.81
C HIS A 30 0.41 5.77 -0.55
N ASN A 31 -0.25 5.83 0.60
CA ASN A 31 0.34 5.53 1.90
C ASN A 31 -0.43 4.41 2.58
N ALA A 32 0.29 3.48 3.21
CA ALA A 32 -0.29 2.39 3.97
C ALA A 32 -0.21 2.69 5.47
N PHE A 33 -1.36 2.67 6.15
CA PHE A 33 -1.47 2.91 7.59
C PHE A 33 -2.06 1.68 8.30
N ASN A 34 -1.46 1.30 9.43
CA ASN A 34 -2.13 0.44 10.40
C ASN A 34 -2.93 1.33 11.37
N ARG A 35 -4.24 1.45 11.14
CA ARG A 35 -5.16 2.21 12.01
C ARG A 35 -5.90 1.32 13.02
N GLY A 36 -5.66 0.01 12.97
CA GLY A 36 -6.25 -0.95 13.89
C GLY A 36 -5.57 -0.97 15.26
N THR A 37 -6.11 -1.79 16.16
CA THR A 37 -5.59 -1.94 17.54
C THR A 37 -4.59 -3.08 17.70
N ILE A 38 -4.31 -3.83 16.61
CA ILE A 38 -3.35 -4.94 16.60
C ILE A 38 -2.31 -4.75 15.48
N PRO A 39 -1.14 -5.41 15.57
CA PRO A 39 -0.16 -5.38 14.48
C PRO A 39 -0.73 -5.93 13.17
N ALA A 40 -0.53 -5.20 12.08
CA ALA A 40 -0.76 -5.69 10.72
C ALA A 40 0.48 -6.41 10.18
N LYS A 41 0.28 -7.60 9.59
CA LYS A 41 1.34 -8.34 8.87
C LYS A 41 1.07 -8.27 7.37
N VAL A 42 2.01 -7.70 6.62
CA VAL A 42 1.91 -7.45 5.17
C VAL A 42 3.09 -8.05 4.43
N LEU A 43 2.81 -8.64 3.27
CA LEU A 43 3.82 -9.00 2.26
C LEU A 43 3.76 -7.94 1.16
N VAL A 44 4.89 -7.28 0.89
CA VAL A 44 5.01 -6.29 -0.18
C VAL A 44 5.92 -6.85 -1.26
N VAL A 45 5.43 -6.88 -2.50
CA VAL A 45 6.19 -7.29 -3.68
C VAL A 45 6.33 -6.07 -4.58
N PHE A 46 7.58 -5.67 -4.86
CA PHE A 46 7.88 -4.60 -5.80
C PHE A 46 8.25 -5.20 -7.15
N VAL A 47 7.63 -4.69 -8.21
CA VAL A 47 7.97 -4.97 -9.60
C VAL A 47 8.36 -3.65 -10.24
N GLY A 48 9.55 -3.58 -10.83
CA GLY A 48 10.14 -2.34 -11.34
C GLY A 48 10.76 -2.50 -12.72
N GLN A 49 11.11 -1.36 -13.32
CA GLN A 49 11.80 -1.27 -14.60
C GLN A 49 13.26 -0.86 -14.36
N GLU A 50 14.19 -1.47 -15.12
CA GLU A 50 15.60 -1.11 -15.09
C GLU A 50 15.80 0.40 -15.38
N GLY A 51 16.66 1.04 -14.58
CA GLY A 51 16.98 2.46 -14.70
C GLY A 51 15.90 3.42 -14.17
N GLN A 52 14.78 2.93 -13.63
CA GLN A 52 13.72 3.74 -13.04
C GLN A 52 13.65 3.57 -11.51
N PRO A 53 13.35 4.63 -10.74
CA PRO A 53 13.10 4.51 -9.30
C PRO A 53 11.91 3.59 -9.02
N GLY A 54 12.09 2.60 -8.14
CA GLY A 54 11.01 1.67 -7.75
C GLY A 54 10.00 2.25 -6.75
N THR A 55 10.39 3.30 -6.03
CA THR A 55 9.55 4.03 -5.07
C THR A 55 9.92 5.50 -5.14
N ILE A 56 8.93 6.39 -5.09
CA ILE A 56 9.13 7.84 -5.02
C ILE A 56 8.79 8.27 -3.59
N PHE A 57 9.72 8.94 -2.93
CA PHE A 57 9.56 9.49 -1.58
C PHE A 57 9.99 10.97 -1.63
N PRO A 58 9.23 11.92 -1.08
CA PRO A 58 9.73 13.27 -0.82
C PRO A 58 10.57 13.33 0.46
#